data_AF-A0A0C2MTQ5-F1
#
_entry.id   AF-A0A0C2MTQ5-F1
#
_cell.length_a   1.000
_cell.length_b   1.000
_cell.length_c   1.000
_cell.angle_alpha   90.00
_cell.angle_beta   90.00
_cell.angle_gamma   90.00
#
_symmetry.space_group_name_H-M   'P 1'
#
loop_
_entity.id
_entity.type
_entity.pdbx_description
1 polymer ?
#
loop_
_entity_poly.entity_id
_entity_poly.type
_entity_poly.pdbx_seq_one_letter_code
_entity_poly.pdbx_strand_id
1 'polypeptide(L)'
;MMSALILSQPILDEYYKNAEDNFVVEFRDEIQNCLHTVFKVIEPWSYFARALLIIRVNSTESSKTEPSLFLITSMITTSFFPGDLKEVMDIILNFPPNIPSFLIHTSCLFLNKYIYYQVDNKKYDENPETVLSSIYRWIASIPFSSTPHLELQRDSDKIEPSYRISSIKVNLKLFRITTRNLF
;
A
#
# COMPACT_ATOMS: atom_id res chain seq x y z
N MET A 1 27.49 -3.60 7.15
CA MET A 1 26.09 -3.61 6.71
C MET A 1 25.45 -2.34 7.25
N MET A 2 25.22 -1.32 6.42
CA MET A 2 24.46 -0.14 6.85
C MET A 2 23.00 -0.58 7.01
N SER A 3 22.56 -0.80 8.25
CA SER A 3 21.14 -0.87 8.53
C SER A 3 20.54 0.48 8.15
N ALA A 4 19.52 0.46 7.29
CA ALA A 4 18.72 1.64 6.93
C ALA A 4 17.90 2.10 8.14
N LEU A 5 18.59 2.58 9.18
CA LEU A 5 18.06 3.11 10.44
C LEU A 5 17.45 4.52 10.29
N ILE A 6 17.48 5.08 9.07
CA ILE A 6 17.01 6.43 8.78
C ILE A 6 15.47 6.53 8.97
N LEU A 7 14.75 5.42 8.97
CA LEU A 7 13.30 5.37 9.25
C LEU A 7 13.00 4.79 10.65
N SER A 8 13.77 5.16 11.66
CA SER A 8 13.56 4.69 13.03
C SER A 8 12.33 5.34 13.69
N GLN A 9 11.76 4.62 14.67
CA GLN A 9 10.55 4.93 15.46
C GLN A 9 10.33 6.41 15.85
N PRO A 10 11.35 7.20 16.26
CA PRO A 10 11.10 8.58 16.73
C PRO A 10 10.45 9.47 15.66
N ILE A 11 10.81 9.27 14.39
CA ILE A 11 10.31 10.07 13.27
C ILE A 11 8.84 9.71 12.97
N LEU A 12 8.44 8.45 13.20
CA LEU A 12 7.08 7.96 12.97
C LEU A 12 6.08 8.44 14.03
N ASP A 13 6.51 8.62 15.28
CA ASP A 13 5.64 9.08 16.37
C ASP A 13 5.44 10.61 16.38
N GLU A 14 6.43 11.40 15.96
CA GLU A 14 6.27 12.85 15.76
C GLU A 14 5.39 13.18 14.55
N TYR A 15 5.48 12.38 13.48
CA TYR A 15 4.72 12.52 12.23
C TYR A 15 3.20 12.63 12.42
N TYR A 16 2.61 11.85 13.33
CA TYR A 16 1.15 11.87 13.54
C TYR A 16 0.65 12.90 14.54
N LYS A 17 1.55 13.61 15.23
CA LYS A 17 1.12 14.68 16.13
C LYS A 17 0.71 15.95 15.38
N ASN A 18 1.23 16.15 14.17
CA ASN A 18 1.00 17.36 13.40
C ASN A 18 0.49 17.04 12.00
N ALA A 19 -0.81 16.78 11.88
CA ALA A 19 -1.47 16.40 10.61
C ALA A 19 -1.38 17.48 9.51
N GLU A 20 -0.89 18.69 9.84
CA GLU A 20 -0.65 19.78 8.89
C GLU A 20 0.73 19.72 8.22
N ASP A 21 1.65 18.87 8.71
CA ASP A 21 2.99 18.76 8.16
C ASP A 21 3.04 17.77 6.99
N ASN A 22 2.99 18.31 5.77
CA ASN A 22 3.11 17.55 4.53
C ASN A 22 4.54 17.05 4.25
N PHE A 23 5.56 17.51 4.99
CA PHE A 23 6.97 17.20 4.71
C PHE A 23 7.23 15.70 4.60
N VAL A 24 6.65 14.90 5.51
CA VAL A 24 6.87 13.45 5.52
C VAL A 24 6.18 12.78 4.34
N VAL A 25 5.00 13.25 3.92
CA VAL A 25 4.31 12.72 2.74
C VAL A 25 5.16 12.98 1.50
N GLU A 26 5.58 14.24 1.30
CA GLU A 26 6.46 14.64 0.20
C GLU A 26 7.77 13.87 0.20
N PHE A 27 8.41 13.74 1.37
CA PHE A 27 9.65 12.98 1.51
C PHE A 27 9.47 11.50 1.16
N ARG A 28 8.37 10.87 1.60
CA ARG A 28 8.08 9.48 1.27
C ARG A 28 7.83 9.29 -0.22
N ASP A 29 7.13 10.22 -0.86
CA ASP A 29 6.89 10.20 -2.30
C ASP A 29 8.21 10.35 -3.08
N GLU A 30 9.09 11.27 -2.67
CA GLU A 30 10.42 11.44 -3.26
C GLU A 30 11.29 10.19 -3.09
N ILE A 31 11.31 9.57 -1.90
CA ILE A 31 12.04 8.31 -1.69
C ILE A 31 11.46 7.19 -2.55
N GLN A 32 10.13 7.10 -2.66
CA GLN A 32 9.49 6.11 -3.51
C GLN A 32 9.85 6.31 -4.99
N ASN A 33 9.88 7.56 -5.48
CA ASN A 33 10.29 7.90 -6.84
C ASN A 33 11.76 7.55 -7.09
N CYS A 34 12.63 7.83 -6.12
CA CYS A 34 14.05 7.44 -6.16
C CYS A 34 14.19 5.92 -6.25
N LEU A 35 13.54 5.17 -5.35
CA LEU A 35 13.57 3.71 -5.34
C LEU A 35 13.04 3.13 -6.65
N HIS A 36 11.94 3.67 -7.16
CA HIS A 36 11.36 3.26 -8.43
C HIS A 36 12.36 3.46 -9.59
N THR A 37 13.07 4.58 -9.61
CA THR A 37 14.11 4.86 -10.62
C THR A 37 15.29 3.89 -10.49
N VAL A 38 15.74 3.59 -9.27
CA VAL A 38 16.81 2.62 -9.01
C VAL A 38 16.41 1.22 -9.48
N PHE A 39 15.18 0.76 -9.19
CA PHE A 39 14.71 -0.56 -9.61
C PHE A 39 14.43 -0.69 -11.12
N LYS A 40 14.50 0.40 -11.90
CA LYS A 40 14.57 0.31 -13.36
C LYS A 40 15.94 -0.14 -13.87
N VAL A 41 17.00 0.09 -13.09
CA VAL A 41 18.39 -0.19 -13.50
C VAL A 41 19.01 -1.37 -12.77
N ILE A 42 18.48 -1.78 -11.62
CA ILE A 42 18.94 -2.96 -10.87
C ILE A 42 17.86 -4.03 -10.81
N GLU A 43 18.28 -5.30 -10.69
CA GLU A 43 17.36 -6.42 -10.48
C GLU A 43 16.74 -6.38 -9.07
N PRO A 44 15.42 -6.15 -8.92
CA PRO A 44 14.81 -5.96 -7.60
C PRO A 44 14.57 -7.26 -6.83
N TRP A 45 14.75 -8.45 -7.45
CA TRP A 45 14.40 -9.74 -6.85
C TRP A 45 15.07 -10.01 -5.50
N SER A 46 16.38 -9.79 -5.39
CA SER A 46 17.11 -10.05 -4.14
C SER A 46 16.63 -9.17 -2.98
N TYR A 47 16.25 -7.93 -3.28
CA TYR A 47 15.70 -6.99 -2.31
C TYR A 47 14.26 -7.36 -1.92
N PHE A 48 13.45 -7.76 -2.90
CA PHE A 48 12.09 -8.24 -2.69
C PHE A 48 12.09 -9.47 -1.77
N ALA A 49 12.86 -10.50 -2.11
CA ALA A 49 12.93 -11.74 -1.34
C ALA A 49 13.36 -11.48 0.12
N ARG A 50 14.31 -10.56 0.31
CA ARG A 50 14.74 -10.13 1.64
C ARG A 50 13.66 -9.37 2.40
N ALA A 51 12.96 -8.44 1.75
CA ALA A 51 11.87 -7.69 2.37
C ALA A 51 10.71 -8.61 2.77
N LEU A 52 10.33 -9.55 1.89
CA LEU A 52 9.31 -10.55 2.18
C LEU A 52 9.72 -11.43 3.38
N LEU A 53 10.98 -11.88 3.44
CA LEU A 53 11.47 -12.62 4.60
C LEU A 53 11.36 -11.82 5.90
N ILE A 54 11.68 -10.52 5.89
CA ILE A 54 11.56 -9.66 7.07
C ILE A 54 10.09 -9.56 7.50
N ILE A 55 9.16 -9.38 6.56
CA ILE A 55 7.71 -9.33 6.85
C ILE A 55 7.25 -10.65 7.47
N ARG A 56 7.65 -11.80 6.91
CA ARG A 56 7.29 -13.13 7.44
C ARG A 56 7.77 -13.33 8.88
N VAL A 57 9.04 -13.02 9.14
CA VAL A 57 9.67 -13.25 10.44
C VAL A 57 9.17 -12.25 11.50
N ASN A 58 8.77 -11.05 11.09
CA ASN A 58 8.43 -9.95 11.98
C ASN A 58 7.00 -9.43 11.72
N SER A 59 6.04 -10.31 11.44
CA SER A 59 4.67 -9.91 11.06
C SER A 59 3.92 -9.14 12.16
N THR A 60 4.35 -9.27 13.42
CA THR A 60 3.80 -8.56 14.58
C THR A 60 4.54 -7.27 14.92
N GLU A 61 5.71 -7.01 14.32
CA GLU A 61 6.56 -5.85 14.64
C GLU A 61 6.47 -4.79 13.53
N SER A 62 5.47 -3.90 13.63
CA SER A 62 5.17 -2.92 12.58
C SER A 62 6.38 -2.03 12.19
N SER A 63 7.31 -1.76 13.11
CA SER A 63 8.54 -1.00 12.84
C SER A 63 9.50 -1.68 11.86
N LYS A 64 9.43 -3.02 11.73
CA LYS A 64 10.20 -3.81 10.75
C LYS A 64 9.38 -4.15 9.52
N THR A 65 8.09 -4.44 9.73
CA THR A 65 7.15 -4.80 8.66
C THR A 65 6.97 -3.64 7.69
N GLU A 66 6.76 -2.43 8.20
CA GLU A 66 6.33 -1.32 7.36
C GLU A 66 7.42 -0.84 6.38
N PRO A 67 8.70 -0.64 6.77
CA PRO A 67 9.72 -0.24 5.81
C PRO A 67 9.94 -1.29 4.72
N SER A 68 9.82 -2.57 5.09
CA SER A 68 9.90 -3.70 4.14
C SER A 68 8.73 -3.68 3.16
N LEU A 69 7.52 -3.40 3.64
CA LEU A 69 6.34 -3.28 2.80
C LEU A 69 6.41 -2.05 1.88
N PHE A 70 6.92 -0.92 2.39
CA PHE A 70 7.15 0.30 1.60
C PHE A 70 8.15 0.06 0.47
N LEU A 71 9.24 -0.67 0.77
CA LEU A 71 10.23 -1.08 -0.22
C LEU A 71 9.60 -1.95 -1.31
N ILE A 72 8.84 -2.99 -0.94
CA ILE A 72 8.10 -3.85 -1.88
C ILE A 72 7.12 -3.03 -2.74
N THR A 73 6.37 -2.11 -2.12
CA THR A 73 5.42 -1.23 -2.79
C THR A 73 6.09 -0.35 -3.85
N SER A 74 7.37 -0.04 -3.67
CA SER A 74 8.17 0.76 -4.62
C SER A 74 8.73 -0.09 -5.76
N MET A 75 8.77 -1.41 -5.61
CA MET A 75 9.18 -2.38 -6.65
C MET A 75 8.04 -2.82 -7.57
N ILE A 76 6.78 -2.56 -7.20
CA ILE A 76 5.64 -2.85 -8.07
C ILE A 76 5.73 -1.92 -9.29
N THR A 77 6.28 -2.46 -10.36
CA THR A 77 6.40 -1.82 -11.67
C THR A 77 5.70 -2.68 -12.72
N THR A 78 5.60 -2.19 -13.95
CA THR A 78 4.89 -2.86 -15.05
C THR A 78 5.48 -4.21 -15.46
N SER A 79 6.66 -4.60 -14.96
CA SER A 79 7.41 -5.76 -15.46
C SER A 79 7.63 -6.91 -14.46
N PHE A 80 7.10 -6.87 -13.22
CA PHE A 80 7.59 -7.73 -12.12
C PHE A 80 6.58 -8.69 -11.46
N PHE A 81 7.10 -9.73 -10.79
CA PHE A 81 6.50 -11.05 -10.44
C PHE A 81 5.10 -11.11 -9.80
N PRO A 82 4.08 -11.74 -10.45
CA PRO A 82 2.73 -11.84 -9.89
C PRO A 82 2.60 -12.82 -8.72
N GLY A 83 3.40 -13.90 -8.69
CA GLY A 83 3.26 -14.97 -7.69
C GLY A 83 3.55 -14.50 -6.26
N ASP A 84 4.69 -13.86 -6.03
CA ASP A 84 5.09 -13.45 -4.68
C ASP A 84 4.35 -12.19 -4.18
N LEU A 85 3.77 -11.39 -5.08
CA LEU A 85 2.92 -10.26 -4.71
C LEU A 85 1.61 -10.73 -4.06
N LYS A 86 1.08 -11.88 -4.49
CA LYS A 86 -0.09 -12.49 -3.85
C LYS A 86 0.20 -12.81 -2.39
N GLU A 87 1.39 -13.31 -2.09
CA GLU A 87 1.74 -13.61 -0.70
C GLU A 87 1.82 -12.35 0.16
N VAL A 88 2.40 -11.26 -0.35
CA VAL A 88 2.43 -9.98 0.37
C VAL A 88 1.00 -9.48 0.62
N MET A 89 0.11 -9.60 -0.37
CA MET A 89 -1.31 -9.30 -0.21
C MET A 89 -1.94 -10.18 0.89
N ASP A 90 -1.72 -11.50 0.86
CA ASP A 90 -2.26 -12.43 1.85
C ASP A 90 -1.79 -12.07 3.27
N ILE A 91 -0.54 -11.62 3.43
CA ILE A 91 -0.03 -11.12 4.72
C ILE A 91 -0.79 -9.88 5.17
N ILE A 92 -0.97 -8.89 4.28
CA ILE A 92 -1.69 -7.65 4.60
C ILE A 92 -3.12 -7.94 5.05
N LEU A 93 -3.82 -8.80 4.31
CA LEU A 93 -5.22 -9.15 4.60
C LEU A 93 -5.40 -9.87 5.95
N ASN A 94 -4.31 -10.42 6.51
CA ASN A 94 -4.28 -11.04 7.83
C ASN A 94 -3.85 -10.08 8.96
N PHE A 95 -3.49 -8.83 8.66
CA PHE A 95 -3.22 -7.86 9.72
C PHE A 95 -4.48 -7.56 10.54
N PRO A 96 -4.38 -7.47 11.87
CA PRO A 96 -5.52 -7.13 12.70
C PRO A 96 -5.92 -5.66 12.46
N PRO A 97 -7.20 -5.30 12.64
CA PRO A 97 -7.69 -3.94 12.34
C PRO A 97 -7.09 -2.84 13.21
N ASN A 98 -6.44 -3.18 14.33
CA ASN A 98 -5.84 -2.26 15.29
C ASN A 98 -4.32 -2.05 15.09
N ILE A 99 -3.80 -2.29 13.88
CA ILE A 99 -2.40 -1.99 13.54
C ILE A 99 -2.12 -0.47 13.51
N PRO A 100 -0.85 -0.06 13.63
CA PRO A 100 -0.47 1.35 13.53
C PRO A 100 -0.87 2.00 12.19
N SER A 101 -1.24 3.28 12.24
CA SER A 101 -1.70 4.08 11.09
C SER A 101 -0.72 4.10 9.92
N PHE A 102 0.59 4.14 10.18
CA PHE A 102 1.61 4.11 9.12
C PHE A 102 1.63 2.78 8.37
N LEU A 103 1.44 1.65 9.08
CA LEU A 103 1.36 0.35 8.44
C LEU A 103 0.05 0.21 7.65
N ILE A 104 -1.07 0.76 8.16
CA ILE A 104 -2.33 0.85 7.41
C ILE A 104 -2.11 1.61 6.10
N HIS A 105 -1.51 2.80 6.17
CA HIS A 105 -1.29 3.66 5.01
C HIS A 105 -0.47 2.93 3.93
N THR A 106 0.68 2.37 4.33
CA THR A 106 1.57 1.64 3.42
C THR A 106 0.92 0.39 2.85
N SER A 107 0.10 -0.31 3.65
CA SER A 107 -0.70 -1.45 3.19
C SER A 107 -1.74 -1.04 2.16
N CYS A 108 -2.47 0.06 2.39
CA CYS A 108 -3.42 0.60 1.41
C CYS A 108 -2.73 1.00 0.10
N LEU A 109 -1.55 1.63 0.16
CA LEU A 109 -0.76 1.96 -1.03
C LEU A 109 -0.35 0.70 -1.81
N PHE A 110 0.13 -0.34 -1.10
CA PHE A 110 0.45 -1.62 -1.71
C PHE A 110 -0.77 -2.22 -2.42
N LEU A 111 -1.90 -2.35 -1.71
CA LEU A 111 -3.12 -2.97 -2.26
C LEU A 111 -3.65 -2.20 -3.46
N ASN A 112 -3.58 -0.87 -3.45
CA ASN A 112 -3.95 -0.04 -4.59
C ASN A 112 -3.07 -0.34 -5.81
N LYS A 113 -1.74 -0.35 -5.64
CA LYS A 113 -0.80 -0.70 -6.73
C LYS A 113 -0.97 -2.13 -7.22
N TYR A 114 -1.26 -3.07 -6.32
CA TYR A 114 -1.55 -4.45 -6.66
C TYR A 114 -2.80 -4.56 -7.56
N ILE A 115 -3.89 -3.86 -7.22
CA ILE A 115 -5.10 -3.83 -8.05
C ILE A 115 -4.79 -3.29 -9.44
N TYR A 116 -4.11 -2.14 -9.54
CA TYR A 116 -3.72 -1.57 -10.84
C TYR A 116 -2.85 -2.52 -11.66
N TYR A 117 -1.84 -3.13 -11.02
CA TYR A 117 -0.97 -4.10 -11.66
C TYR A 117 -1.75 -5.29 -12.23
N GLN A 118 -2.73 -5.82 -11.49
CA GLN A 118 -3.54 -6.95 -11.95
C GLN A 118 -4.43 -6.56 -13.15
N VAL A 119 -5.01 -5.36 -13.12
CA VAL A 119 -5.82 -4.82 -14.23
C VAL A 119 -4.98 -4.69 -15.50
N ASP A 120 -3.81 -4.07 -15.40
CA ASP A 120 -2.94 -3.79 -16.56
C ASP A 120 -2.39 -5.07 -17.20
N ASN A 121 -2.06 -6.06 -16.39
CA ASN A 121 -1.47 -7.31 -16.88
C ASN A 121 -2.49 -8.31 -17.40
N LYS A 122 -3.81 -8.10 -17.19
CA LYS A 122 -4.88 -9.06 -17.51
C LYS A 122 -4.62 -10.48 -16.93
N LYS A 123 -3.78 -10.60 -15.90
CA LYS A 123 -3.33 -11.87 -15.30
C LYS A 123 -4.24 -12.29 -14.15
N TYR A 124 -5.54 -12.23 -14.37
CA TYR A 124 -6.50 -12.82 -13.44
C TYR A 124 -6.54 -14.34 -13.66
N ASP A 125 -5.51 -15.03 -13.17
CA ASP A 125 -5.53 -16.51 -13.08
C ASP A 125 -6.53 -16.98 -11.99
N GLU A 126 -6.84 -16.10 -11.03
CA GLU A 126 -7.81 -16.31 -9.96
C GLU A 126 -9.10 -15.49 -10.18
N ASN A 127 -10.20 -15.90 -9.54
CA ASN A 127 -11.45 -15.13 -9.57
C ASN A 127 -11.22 -13.71 -9.02
N PRO A 128 -11.18 -12.66 -9.86
CA PRO A 128 -10.87 -11.30 -9.45
C PRO A 128 -11.81 -10.79 -8.37
N GLU A 129 -13.07 -11.27 -8.39
CA GLU A 129 -14.10 -10.91 -7.45
C GLU A 129 -13.73 -11.32 -6.02
N THR A 130 -13.16 -12.51 -5.83
CA THR A 130 -12.75 -13.00 -4.51
C THR A 130 -11.62 -12.17 -3.93
N VAL A 131 -10.61 -11.86 -4.74
CA VAL A 131 -9.44 -11.06 -4.30
C VAL A 131 -9.87 -9.63 -3.94
N LEU A 132 -10.63 -8.97 -4.83
CA LEU A 132 -11.14 -7.63 -4.57
C LEU A 132 -12.06 -7.59 -3.34
N SER A 133 -12.95 -8.57 -3.19
CA SER A 133 -13.84 -8.64 -2.02
C SER A 133 -13.08 -8.76 -0.69
N SER A 134 -11.96 -9.49 -0.68
CA SER A 134 -11.10 -9.64 0.48
C SER A 134 -10.38 -8.34 0.82
N ILE A 135 -9.86 -7.63 -0.20
CA ILE A 135 -9.26 -6.30 -0.06
C ILE A 135 -10.26 -5.30 0.52
N TYR A 136 -11.46 -5.22 -0.04
CA TYR A 136 -12.48 -4.29 0.46
C TYR A 136 -12.95 -4.63 1.87
N ARG A 137 -13.08 -5.92 2.19
CA ARG A 137 -13.43 -6.36 3.54
C ARG A 137 -12.36 -5.94 4.56
N TRP A 138 -11.09 -6.08 4.20
CA TRP A 138 -9.99 -5.63 5.04
C TRP A 138 -9.99 -4.11 5.22
N ILE A 139 -10.13 -3.34 4.14
CA ILE A 139 -10.22 -1.86 4.24
C ILE A 139 -11.40 -1.43 5.11
N ALA A 140 -12.54 -2.11 5.00
CA ALA A 140 -13.75 -1.81 5.77
C ALA A 140 -13.63 -2.15 7.26
N SER A 141 -12.68 -2.99 7.66
CA SER A 141 -12.47 -3.37 9.06
C SER A 141 -11.61 -2.37 9.85
N ILE A 142 -10.92 -1.46 9.15
CA ILE A 142 -9.99 -0.51 9.76
C ILE A 142 -10.76 0.64 10.44
N PRO A 143 -10.44 0.98 11.70
CA PRO A 143 -11.07 2.10 12.40
C PRO A 143 -10.89 3.42 11.66
N PHE A 144 -11.98 4.16 11.46
CA PHE A 144 -11.99 5.47 10.80
C PHE A 144 -11.11 6.54 11.47
N SER A 145 -10.85 6.41 12.77
CA SER A 145 -9.95 7.32 13.49
C SER A 145 -8.48 7.18 13.06
N SER A 146 -8.15 6.10 12.35
CA SER A 146 -6.79 5.74 11.95
C SER A 146 -6.54 5.89 10.45
N THR A 147 -7.56 6.27 9.67
CA THR A 147 -7.36 6.65 8.27
C THR A 147 -6.83 8.08 8.23
N PRO A 148 -5.54 8.32 7.88
CA PRO A 148 -5.14 9.64 7.42
C PRO A 148 -6.09 10.05 6.29
N HIS A 149 -6.34 11.34 6.14
CA HIS A 149 -7.22 11.88 5.12
C HIS A 149 -6.66 11.50 3.74
N LEU A 150 -6.95 10.28 3.28
CA LEU A 150 -6.61 9.74 1.97
C LEU A 150 -7.48 10.49 0.96
N GLU A 151 -7.16 11.76 0.74
CA GLU A 151 -7.52 12.43 -0.47
C GLU A 151 -6.71 11.74 -1.55
N LEU A 152 -7.32 10.73 -2.17
CA LEU A 152 -6.91 10.25 -3.47
C LEU A 152 -6.93 11.48 -4.39
N GLN A 153 -5.78 12.15 -4.50
CA GLN A 153 -5.57 13.21 -5.47
C GLN A 153 -5.86 12.58 -6.83
N ARG A 154 -6.96 13.04 -7.43
CA ARG A 154 -7.22 12.74 -8.82
C ARG A 154 -6.24 13.60 -9.60
N ASP A 155 -5.22 12.99 -10.17
CA ASP A 155 -4.58 13.56 -11.35
C ASP A 155 -5.61 13.51 -12.48
N SER A 156 -6.48 14.51 -12.52
CA SER A 156 -7.59 14.59 -13.48
C SER A 156 -7.15 15.02 -14.88
N ASP A 157 -5.88 15.32 -15.10
CA ASP A 157 -5.53 16.20 -16.22
C ASP A 157 -4.83 15.51 -17.41
N LYS A 158 -4.52 14.20 -17.40
CA LYS A 158 -3.84 13.56 -18.56
C LYS A 158 -4.12 12.06 -18.77
N ILE A 159 -5.38 11.61 -18.82
CA ILE A 159 -5.68 10.20 -19.19
C ILE A 159 -6.62 10.12 -20.40
N GLU A 160 -6.13 9.42 -21.43
CA GLU A 160 -6.83 9.05 -22.66
C GLU A 160 -8.12 8.22 -22.37
N PRO A 161 -9.22 8.40 -23.12
CA PRO A 161 -10.54 7.85 -22.78
C PRO A 161 -10.72 6.33 -22.92
N SER A 162 -9.69 5.55 -23.25
CA SER A 162 -9.85 4.13 -23.64
C SER A 162 -9.95 3.13 -22.49
N TYR A 163 -9.67 3.53 -21.24
CA TYR A 163 -9.84 2.69 -20.05
C TYR A 163 -10.85 3.28 -19.06
N ARG A 164 -12.11 3.35 -19.49
CA ARG A 164 -13.29 3.62 -18.63
C ARG A 164 -13.85 2.35 -17.97
N ILE A 165 -13.00 1.40 -17.60
CA ILE A 165 -13.38 0.48 -16.51
C ILE A 165 -13.11 1.27 -15.25
N SER A 166 -14.17 1.86 -14.71
CA SER A 166 -14.29 2.32 -13.32
C SER A 166 -12.99 2.22 -12.53
N SER A 167 -12.12 3.22 -12.66
CA SER A 167 -11.14 3.51 -11.62
C SER A 167 -11.99 3.60 -10.37
N ILE A 168 -11.85 2.59 -9.52
CA ILE A 168 -12.59 2.44 -8.30
C ILE A 168 -12.37 3.77 -7.59
N LYS A 169 -13.40 4.62 -7.62
CA LYS A 169 -13.56 5.66 -6.62
C LYS A 169 -13.65 4.86 -5.34
N VAL A 170 -12.50 4.59 -4.71
CA VAL A 170 -12.43 4.24 -3.29
C VAL A 170 -12.82 5.52 -2.58
N ASN A 171 -14.08 5.90 -2.77
CA ASN A 171 -14.76 6.87 -1.96
C ASN A 171 -14.89 6.14 -0.63
N LEU A 172 -13.91 6.31 0.24
CA LEU A 172 -14.12 6.13 1.68
C LEU A 172 -15.36 6.97 2.13
N LYS A 173 -15.72 8.00 1.35
CA LYS A 173 -17.00 8.73 1.41
C LYS A 173 -18.27 7.95 1.00
N LEU A 174 -18.22 6.87 0.22
CA LEU A 174 -19.40 6.04 -0.10
C LEU A 174 -19.67 5.04 1.03
N PHE A 175 -18.62 4.54 1.68
CA PHE A 175 -18.75 3.75 2.92
C PHE A 175 -19.41 4.54 4.06
N ARG A 176 -19.31 5.88 4.07
CA ARG A 176 -20.07 6.77 4.99
C ARG A 176 -21.59 6.64 4.87
N ILE A 177 -22.12 6.22 3.72
CA ILE A 177 -23.57 6.17 3.47
C ILE A 177 -24.15 4.81 3.89
N THR A 178 -23.40 3.72 3.69
CA THR A 178 -23.94 2.37 3.94
C THR A 178 -23.89 1.98 5.42
N THR A 179 -22.90 2.43 6.20
CA THR A 179 -22.79 2.08 7.64
C THR A 179 -23.65 2.94 8.55
N ARG A 180 -24.15 4.11 8.10
CA ARG A 180 -25.13 4.92 8.84
C ARG A 180 -26.56 4.37 8.81
N ASN A 181 -26.84 3.38 7.96
CA ASN A 181 -28.18 2.79 7.79
C ASN A 181 -28.27 1.36 8.36
N LEU A 182 -27.27 0.89 9.11
CA LEU A 182 -27.21 -0.49 9.63
C LEU A 182 -27.00 -0.58 11.15
N PHE A 183 -27.05 0.54 11.87
CA PHE A 183 -27.11 0.60 13.34
C PHE A 183 -28.02 1.74 13.79
#